data_AF-A0A9E3UVD3-F1
#
_entry.id   AF-A0A9E3UVD3-F1
#
_cell.length_a   1.000
_cell.length_b   1.000
_cell.length_c   1.000
_cell.angle_alpha   90.00
_cell.angle_beta   90.00
_cell.angle_gamma   90.00
#
_symmetry.space_group_name_H-M   'P 1'
#
loop_
_entity.id
_entity.type
_entity.pdbx_description
1 polymer ?
#
loop_
_entity_poly.entity_id
_entity_poly.type
_entity_poly.pdbx_seq_one_letter_code
_entity_poly.pdbx_strand_id
1 'polypeptide(L)'
;MTRVLNRDAILADMDGWPEKWQGMPSDIDVGRLLIEGMRPFAESLMNEGRAAGTVHRHLNGLWLLGGHIVGQAQHASELRSLSGSELLLRFVDQEGGPLCRHISTEDEQRRFDATCRKLHGFLAANRPA
;
A
#
# COMPACT_ATOMS: atom_id res chain seq x y z
N MET A 1 -9.42 -11.67 -24.04
CA MET A 1 -7.98 -11.31 -24.16
C MET A 1 -7.40 -11.26 -22.75
N THR A 2 -6.49 -12.16 -22.40
CA THR A 2 -5.78 -12.11 -21.12
C THR A 2 -4.80 -10.95 -21.19
N ARG A 3 -5.08 -9.85 -20.49
CA ARG A 3 -4.16 -8.71 -20.43
C ARG A 3 -2.89 -9.18 -19.73
N VAL A 4 -1.78 -9.20 -20.46
CA VAL A 4 -0.47 -9.53 -19.90
C VAL A 4 -0.13 -8.47 -18.86
N LEU A 5 0.31 -8.93 -17.69
CA LEU A 5 0.75 -8.06 -16.61
C LEU A 5 2.14 -7.51 -16.95
N ASN A 6 2.24 -6.19 -17.16
CA ASN A 6 3.53 -5.54 -17.36
C ASN A 6 4.11 -5.16 -15.99
N ARG A 7 5.02 -5.99 -15.49
CA ARG A 7 5.60 -5.86 -14.14
C ARG A 7 6.44 -4.60 -14.01
N ASP A 8 7.31 -4.34 -14.98
CA ASP A 8 8.23 -3.20 -14.93
C ASP A 8 7.47 -1.88 -14.96
N ALA A 9 6.42 -1.77 -15.78
CA ALA A 9 5.56 -0.59 -15.82
C ALA A 9 4.82 -0.35 -14.50
N ILE A 10 4.38 -1.41 -13.81
CA ILE A 10 3.75 -1.32 -12.50
C ILE A 10 4.74 -0.80 -11.46
N LEU A 11 5.93 -1.38 -11.41
CA LEU A 11 6.95 -0.98 -10.44
C LEU A 11 7.42 0.45 -10.68
N ALA A 12 7.58 0.87 -11.94
CA ALA A 12 7.91 2.23 -12.31
C ALA A 12 6.80 3.24 -11.95
N ASP A 13 5.52 2.87 -12.08
CA ASP A 13 4.42 3.73 -11.62
C ASP A 13 4.45 3.87 -10.08
N MET A 14 4.68 2.77 -9.36
CA MET A 14 4.80 2.77 -7.90
C MET A 14 5.91 3.70 -7.40
N ASP A 15 7.05 3.75 -8.09
CA ASP A 15 8.16 4.65 -7.74
C ASP A 15 7.79 6.14 -7.79
N GLY A 16 6.77 6.51 -8.58
CA GLY A 16 6.27 7.88 -8.66
C GLY A 16 5.05 8.17 -7.76
N TRP A 17 4.63 7.23 -6.91
CA TRP A 17 3.53 7.46 -5.97
C TRP A 17 3.83 8.47 -4.86
N PRO A 18 5.04 8.52 -4.25
CA PRO A 18 5.36 9.46 -3.18
C PRO A 18 5.07 10.93 -3.56
N GLU A 19 5.46 11.33 -4.78
CA GLU A 19 5.25 12.69 -5.30
C GLU A 19 3.76 12.99 -5.55
N LYS A 20 2.95 11.97 -5.83
CA LYS A 20 1.50 12.13 -6.07
C LYS A 20 0.69 12.13 -4.76
N TRP A 21 1.20 11.52 -3.69
CA TRP A 21 0.56 11.57 -2.37
C TRP A 21 0.91 12.83 -1.59
N GLN A 22 2.00 13.52 -1.94
CA GLN A 22 2.51 14.65 -1.17
C GLN A 22 1.46 15.78 -1.04
N GLY A 23 1.25 16.26 0.19
CA GLY A 23 0.65 17.58 0.45
C GLY A 23 1.72 18.65 0.69
N MET A 24 2.88 18.23 1.21
CA MET A 24 4.06 19.08 1.45
C MET A 24 5.36 18.31 1.14
N PRO A 25 6.50 18.99 0.92
CA PRO A 25 7.74 18.31 0.48
C PRO A 25 8.24 17.20 1.40
N SER A 26 8.04 17.31 2.72
CA SER A 26 8.46 16.29 3.70
C SER A 26 7.61 15.00 3.65
N ASP A 27 6.49 15.00 2.92
CA ASP A 27 5.66 13.81 2.74
C ASP A 27 6.28 12.80 1.79
N ILE A 28 7.17 13.25 0.89
CA ILE A 28 7.87 12.39 -0.07
C ILE A 28 8.68 11.32 0.68
N ASP A 29 9.33 11.70 1.78
CA ASP A 29 10.16 10.77 2.56
C ASP A 29 9.29 9.66 3.18
N VAL A 30 8.10 10.01 3.68
CA VAL A 30 7.11 9.03 4.17
C VAL A 30 6.63 8.14 3.03
N GLY A 31 6.33 8.72 1.87
CA GLY A 31 5.93 7.97 0.67
C GLY A 31 6.99 6.95 0.25
N ARG A 32 8.27 7.32 0.26
CA ARG A 32 9.38 6.42 -0.08
C ARG A 32 9.48 5.23 0.88
N LEU A 33 9.40 5.48 2.19
CA LEU A 33 9.35 4.41 3.20
C LEU A 33 8.18 3.46 2.94
N LEU A 34 7.01 3.98 2.59
CA LEU A 34 5.86 3.15 2.24
C LEU A 34 6.12 2.28 1.00
N ILE A 35 6.76 2.83 -0.04
CA ILE A 35 7.12 2.06 -1.24
C ILE A 35 8.11 0.93 -0.90
N GLU A 36 9.10 1.18 -0.05
CA GLU A 36 10.03 0.13 0.41
C GLU A 36 9.27 -1.05 1.07
N GLY A 37 8.26 -0.76 1.90
CA GLY A 37 7.44 -1.79 2.54
C GLY A 37 6.43 -2.46 1.61
N MET A 38 5.88 -1.72 0.64
CA MET A 38 4.84 -2.21 -0.28
C MET A 38 5.42 -3.00 -1.47
N ARG A 39 6.63 -2.68 -1.94
CA ARG A 39 7.22 -3.26 -3.15
C ARG A 39 7.38 -4.79 -3.08
N PRO A 40 7.94 -5.38 -2.01
CA PRO A 40 8.06 -6.84 -1.93
C PRO A 40 6.71 -7.55 -1.98
N PHE A 41 5.68 -6.95 -1.39
CA PHE A 41 4.31 -7.46 -1.46
C PHE A 41 3.73 -7.36 -2.87
N ALA A 42 3.92 -6.22 -3.55
CA ALA A 42 3.48 -6.06 -4.94
C ALA A 42 4.14 -7.10 -5.85
N GLU A 43 5.44 -7.34 -5.70
CA GLU A 43 6.18 -8.38 -6.43
C GLU A 43 5.64 -9.79 -6.13
N SER A 44 5.31 -10.09 -4.87
CA SER A 44 4.69 -11.36 -4.48
C SER A 44 3.36 -11.58 -5.23
N LEU A 45 2.50 -10.56 -5.31
CA LEU A 45 1.22 -10.63 -6.02
C LEU A 45 1.41 -10.96 -7.51
N MET A 46 2.46 -10.41 -8.12
CA MET A 46 2.81 -10.63 -9.52
C MET A 46 3.39 -12.03 -9.77
N ASN A 47 4.05 -12.61 -8.78
CA ASN A 47 4.67 -13.95 -8.85
C ASN A 47 3.69 -15.09 -8.55
N GLU A 48 2.64 -14.85 -7.75
CA GLU A 48 1.61 -15.83 -7.39
C GLU A 48 0.68 -16.27 -8.55
N GLY A 49 0.99 -15.90 -9.81
CA GLY A 49 0.21 -16.30 -10.99
C GLY A 49 -1.23 -15.74 -11.03
N ARG A 50 -1.50 -14.67 -10.26
CA ARG A 50 -2.83 -14.07 -10.16
C ARG A 50 -3.25 -13.41 -11.47
N ALA A 51 -4.57 -13.43 -11.74
CA ALA A 51 -5.14 -12.68 -12.84
C ALA A 51 -4.80 -11.18 -12.74
N ALA A 52 -4.48 -10.54 -13.86
CA ALA A 52 -4.04 -9.15 -13.87
C ALA A 52 -5.01 -8.20 -13.15
N GLY A 53 -6.34 -8.38 -13.32
CA GLY A 53 -7.34 -7.56 -12.61
C GLY A 53 -7.30 -7.69 -11.09
N THR A 54 -6.90 -8.86 -10.57
CA THR A 54 -6.69 -9.07 -9.13
C THR A 54 -5.44 -8.35 -8.63
N VAL A 55 -4.34 -8.36 -9.39
CA VAL A 55 -3.14 -7.60 -9.04
C VAL A 55 -3.47 -6.10 -9.01
N HIS A 56 -4.09 -5.55 -10.06
CA HIS A 56 -4.46 -4.14 -10.12
C HIS A 56 -5.40 -3.72 -8.98
N ARG A 57 -6.36 -4.58 -8.59
CA ARG A 57 -7.23 -4.30 -7.44
C ARG A 57 -6.43 -4.13 -6.15
N HIS A 58 -5.45 -5.00 -5.91
CA HIS A 58 -4.59 -4.88 -4.73
C HIS A 58 -3.67 -3.66 -4.82
N LEU A 59 -3.10 -3.36 -6.00
CA LEU A 59 -2.30 -2.14 -6.20
C LEU A 59 -3.12 -0.86 -5.93
N ASN A 60 -4.39 -0.82 -6.38
CA ASN A 60 -5.29 0.29 -6.06
C ASN A 60 -5.54 0.39 -4.55
N GLY A 61 -5.64 -0.73 -3.84
CA GLY A 61 -5.73 -0.74 -2.38
C GLY A 61 -4.48 -0.18 -1.71
N LEU A 62 -3.29 -0.57 -2.17
CA LEU A 62 -2.01 -0.02 -1.69
C LEU A 62 -1.92 1.48 -1.97
N TRP A 63 -2.35 1.93 -3.14
CA TRP A 63 -2.43 3.35 -3.50
C TRP A 63 -3.24 4.16 -2.50
N LEU A 64 -4.45 3.69 -2.18
CA LEU A 64 -5.36 4.34 -1.23
C LEU A 64 -4.77 4.34 0.19
N LEU A 65 -4.15 3.23 0.60
CA LEU A 65 -3.52 3.11 1.92
C LEU A 65 -2.36 4.10 2.05
N GLY A 66 -1.50 4.19 1.03
CA GLY A 66 -0.35 5.08 1.06
C GLY A 66 -0.74 6.55 1.18
N GLY A 67 -1.70 7.00 0.37
CA GLY A 67 -2.24 8.36 0.46
C GLY A 67 -2.90 8.66 1.81
N HIS A 68 -3.58 7.67 2.42
CA HIS A 68 -4.11 7.81 3.77
C HIS A 68 -2.99 8.02 4.80
N ILE A 69 -1.98 7.14 4.81
CA ILE A 69 -0.89 7.18 5.79
C ILE A 69 -0.08 8.47 5.67
N VAL A 70 0.25 8.90 4.45
CA VAL A 70 0.94 10.17 4.21
C VAL A 70 0.14 11.34 4.81
N GLY A 71 -1.17 11.37 4.59
CA GLY A 71 -2.04 12.38 5.21
C GLY A 71 -2.03 12.34 6.74
N GLN A 72 -1.99 11.15 7.35
CA GLN A 72 -1.90 11.01 8.81
C GLN A 72 -0.54 11.47 9.34
N ALA A 73 0.56 11.19 8.63
CA ALA A 73 1.89 11.60 9.01
C ALA A 73 2.03 13.13 9.08
N GLN A 74 1.28 13.91 8.29
CA GLN A 74 1.25 15.37 8.41
C GLN A 74 0.91 15.88 9.82
N HIS A 75 0.14 15.11 10.59
CA HIS A 75 -0.29 15.48 11.93
C HIS A 75 0.40 14.70 13.06
N ALA A 76 1.15 13.64 12.71
CA ALA A 76 1.76 12.72 13.65
C ALA A 76 3.25 12.51 13.31
N SER A 77 4.12 13.31 13.95
CA SER A 77 5.56 13.30 13.67
C SER A 77 6.24 11.96 13.97
N GLU A 78 5.73 11.20 14.93
CA GLU A 78 6.21 9.89 15.33
C GLU A 78 6.11 8.83 14.22
N LEU A 79 5.22 9.04 13.24
CA LEU A 79 5.11 8.15 12.09
C LEU A 79 6.31 8.27 11.14
N ARG A 80 7.01 9.41 11.15
CA ARG A 80 8.17 9.66 10.28
C ARG A 80 9.44 8.94 10.72
N SER A 81 9.48 8.45 11.96
CA SER A 81 10.62 7.69 12.48
C SER A 81 10.52 6.17 12.27
N LEU A 82 9.38 5.69 11.75
CA LEU A 82 9.14 4.26 11.55
C LEU A 82 9.72 3.79 10.21
N SER A 83 10.18 2.54 10.15
CA SER A 83 10.45 1.88 8.87
C SER A 83 9.15 1.69 8.07
N GLY A 84 9.27 1.47 6.75
CA GLY A 84 8.13 1.23 5.87
C GLY A 84 7.19 0.13 6.36
N SER A 85 7.74 -1.02 6.76
CA SER A 85 6.95 -2.15 7.28
C SER A 85 6.29 -1.84 8.62
N GLU A 86 6.99 -1.19 9.54
CA GLU A 86 6.42 -0.78 10.84
C GLU A 86 5.29 0.23 10.67
N LEU A 87 5.49 1.20 9.77
CA LEU A 87 4.50 2.20 9.45
C LEU A 87 3.25 1.57 8.87
N LEU A 88 3.37 0.67 7.87
CA LEU A 88 2.25 -0.07 7.31
C LEU A 88 1.50 -0.86 8.39
N LEU A 89 2.22 -1.58 9.26
CA LEU A 89 1.64 -2.38 10.36
C LEU A 89 0.94 -1.56 11.43
N ARG A 90 1.06 -0.22 11.45
CA ARG A 90 0.22 0.63 12.31
C ARG A 90 -1.17 0.88 11.77
N PHE A 91 -1.38 0.65 10.48
CA PHE A 91 -2.63 0.94 9.80
C PHE A 91 -3.33 -0.31 9.28
N VAL A 92 -2.67 -1.47 9.26
CA VAL A 92 -3.26 -2.72 8.79
C VAL A 92 -3.13 -3.82 9.82
N ASP A 93 -4.18 -4.64 9.94
CA ASP A 93 -4.25 -5.78 10.84
C ASP A 93 -5.01 -6.97 10.22
N GLN A 94 -5.44 -7.91 11.06
CA GLN A 94 -6.20 -9.08 10.63
C GLN A 94 -7.64 -8.77 10.21
N GLU A 95 -8.20 -7.62 10.62
CA GLU A 95 -9.56 -7.20 10.28
C GLU A 95 -9.57 -6.41 8.97
N GLY A 96 -8.57 -5.56 8.74
CA GLY A 96 -8.53 -4.75 7.52
C GLY A 96 -7.53 -3.62 7.55
N GLY A 97 -7.94 -2.51 6.93
CA GLY A 97 -7.21 -1.25 6.96
C GLY A 97 -8.07 -0.14 7.56
N PRO A 98 -7.59 1.10 7.53
CA PRO A 98 -8.34 2.24 8.05
C PRO A 98 -9.61 2.49 7.22
N LEU A 99 -10.58 3.18 7.82
CA LEU A 99 -11.66 3.80 7.06
C LEU A 99 -11.06 4.89 6.16
N CYS A 100 -11.00 4.63 4.87
CA CYS A 100 -10.36 5.55 3.93
C CYS A 100 -11.36 6.60 3.46
N ARG A 101 -11.07 7.89 3.68
CA ARG A 101 -11.93 9.02 3.26
C ARG A 101 -12.22 9.10 1.76
N HIS A 102 -11.47 8.36 0.94
CA HIS A 102 -11.62 8.30 -0.52
C HIS A 102 -12.50 7.14 -0.99
N ILE A 103 -13.02 6.34 -0.04
CA ILE A 103 -13.92 5.22 -0.28
C ILE A 103 -15.34 5.67 0.07
N SER A 104 -16.30 5.45 -0.83
CA SER A 104 -17.67 5.95 -0.66
C SER A 104 -18.68 4.86 -0.33
N THR A 105 -18.31 3.58 -0.50
CA THR A 105 -19.22 2.44 -0.33
C THR A 105 -18.62 1.35 0.53
N GLU A 106 -19.47 0.59 1.21
CA GLU A 106 -19.01 -0.58 1.97
C GLU A 106 -18.36 -1.65 1.10
N ASP A 107 -18.81 -1.83 -0.15
CA ASP A 107 -18.21 -2.80 -1.06
C ASP A 107 -16.79 -2.42 -1.46
N GLU A 108 -16.54 -1.13 -1.68
CA GLU A 108 -15.18 -0.62 -1.90
C GLU A 108 -14.32 -0.78 -0.64
N GLN A 109 -14.87 -0.50 0.55
CA GLN A 109 -14.16 -0.71 1.81
C GLN A 109 -13.82 -2.19 2.01
N ARG A 110 -14.76 -3.11 1.78
CA ARG A 110 -14.53 -4.56 1.84
C ARG A 110 -13.38 -5.02 0.92
N ARG A 111 -13.28 -4.44 -0.28
CA ARG A 111 -12.19 -4.71 -1.25
C ARG A 111 -10.86 -4.13 -0.80
N PHE A 112 -10.88 -2.94 -0.22
CA PHE A 112 -9.71 -2.31 0.38
C PHE A 112 -9.20 -3.10 1.58
N ASP A 113 -10.08 -3.49 2.50
CA ASP A 113 -9.74 -4.31 3.67
C ASP A 113 -9.17 -5.67 3.27
N ALA A 114 -9.69 -6.29 2.20
CA ALA A 114 -9.13 -7.53 1.67
C ALA A 114 -7.68 -7.36 1.19
N THR A 115 -7.31 -6.17 0.69
CA THR A 115 -5.91 -5.85 0.37
C THR A 115 -5.09 -5.67 1.64
N CYS A 116 -5.60 -4.91 2.60
CA CYS A 116 -4.93 -4.62 3.86
C CYS A 116 -4.65 -5.89 4.68
N ARG A 117 -5.62 -6.81 4.79
CA ARG A 117 -5.42 -8.12 5.45
C ARG A 117 -4.33 -8.95 4.79
N LYS A 118 -4.29 -8.97 3.45
CA LYS A 118 -3.28 -9.72 2.70
C LYS A 118 -1.89 -9.10 2.86
N LEU A 119 -1.81 -7.76 2.86
CA LEU A 119 -0.58 -7.03 3.17
C LEU A 119 -0.12 -7.30 4.61
N HIS A 120 -1.02 -7.22 5.59
CA HIS A 120 -0.72 -7.53 6.99
C HIS A 120 -0.15 -8.95 7.14
N GLY A 121 -0.80 -9.95 6.53
CA GLY A 121 -0.31 -11.33 6.54
C GLY A 121 1.08 -11.47 5.90
N PHE A 122 1.33 -10.76 4.79
CA PHE A 122 2.65 -10.73 4.15
C PHE A 122 3.71 -10.09 5.07
N LEU A 123 3.41 -8.93 5.67
CA LEU A 123 4.35 -8.22 6.54
C LEU A 123 4.64 -9.01 7.82
N ALA A 124 3.61 -9.62 8.42
CA ALA A 124 3.75 -10.44 9.62
C ALA A 124 4.61 -11.70 9.37
N ALA A 125 4.49 -12.31 8.19
CA ALA A 125 5.29 -13.47 7.82
C ALA A 125 6.75 -13.14 7.49
N ASN A 126 7.06 -11.88 7.16
CA ASN A 126 8.38 -11.42 6.73
C ASN A 126 9.01 -10.41 7.69
N ARG A 127 8.50 -10.29 8.92
CA ARG A 127 9.07 -9.39 9.93
C ARG A 127 10.48 -9.88 10.30
N PRO A 128 11.53 -9.04 10.22
CA PRO A 128 12.84 -9.41 10.71
C PRO A 128 12.75 -9.75 12.21
N ALA A 129 13.41 -10.85 12.60
CA ALA A 129 13.42 -11.37 13.97
C ALA A 129 14.02 -10.39 14.99
#